data_AF-A0A925V5Y1-F1
#
_entry.id   AF-A0A925V5Y1-F1
#
_cell.length_a   1.000
_cell.length_b   1.000
_cell.length_c   1.000
_cell.angle_alpha   90.00
_cell.angle_beta   90.00
_cell.angle_gamma   90.00
#
_symmetry.space_group_name_H-M   'P 1'
#
loop_
_entity.id
_entity.type
_entity.pdbx_description
1 polymer ?
#
loop_
_entity_poly.entity_id
_entity_poly.type
_entity_poly.pdbx_seq_one_letter_code
_entity_poly.pdbx_strand_id
1 'polypeptide(L)'
;MVHEGEFRILDDEGDPFISDLQIGNSLGSNDNFVNRGDVIVNFDGPADQIKIEFRRFTFAEDEEGAQDDFDKLSLWAYNANTGTPKKPADMEEEARCGGEDDDGNPLPWQQDCAIYVYYDGQNQLKRAGADIRVTLPPNYRQDIGIATADDVTEDAYPNRGNICVSNLNGTVDADLQSGLAFVTLAADVTPSPKCEQANPEGFQGCIDFDDPATEGPDAWSQNCGCFSSNLELGRVTIESLAPSSANITVDTTLPDLWTSFRAENTGENQLNGKHCPSAVEGLSDLEYTQMDVNQPWRLVGVSNFPSEMAPGGAGFTLQLTSNGCEPVSSVEAPDDFDPKVTDPESEVRGNVKVCAGCLAGRSCEDLLPG
;
A
#
# COMPACT_ATOMS: atom_id res chain seq x y z
N MET A 1 1.19 -20.35 -6.25
CA MET A 1 1.99 -20.26 -7.49
C MET A 1 3.00 -19.15 -7.27
N VAL A 2 4.25 -19.33 -7.69
CA VAL A 2 5.29 -18.30 -7.55
C VAL A 2 5.63 -17.84 -8.96
N HIS A 3 5.66 -16.53 -9.16
CA HIS A 3 6.09 -15.89 -10.39
C HIS A 3 7.33 -15.05 -10.07
N GLU A 4 8.43 -15.35 -10.73
CA GLU A 4 9.71 -14.69 -10.53
C GLU A 4 10.13 -14.07 -11.87
N GLY A 5 10.64 -12.84 -11.85
CA GLY A 5 11.25 -12.20 -13.01
C GLY A 5 12.53 -11.49 -12.59
N GLU A 6 13.57 -11.55 -13.43
CA GLU A 6 14.77 -10.75 -13.23
C GLU A 6 14.44 -9.26 -13.43
N PHE A 7 15.04 -8.39 -12.62
CA PHE A 7 14.72 -6.97 -12.53
C PHE A 7 15.99 -6.12 -12.57
N ARG A 8 15.89 -4.96 -13.21
CA ARG A 8 16.88 -3.89 -13.05
C ARG A 8 16.16 -2.70 -12.47
N ILE A 9 16.54 -2.28 -11.27
CA ILE A 9 15.98 -1.07 -10.64
C ILE A 9 16.31 0.16 -11.47
N LEU A 10 17.54 0.23 -11.95
CA LEU A 10 18.06 1.33 -12.73
C LEU A 10 18.49 0.84 -14.11
N ASP A 11 18.32 1.67 -15.13
CA ASP A 11 18.91 1.43 -16.44
C ASP A 11 20.43 1.72 -16.44
N ASP A 12 21.06 1.57 -17.60
CA ASP A 12 22.51 1.81 -17.76
C ASP A 12 22.89 3.30 -17.56
N GLU A 13 21.91 4.20 -17.50
CA GLU A 13 22.05 5.65 -17.32
C GLU A 13 21.83 6.05 -15.84
N GLY A 14 21.37 5.12 -15.00
CA GLY A 14 21.09 5.34 -13.58
C GLY A 14 19.68 5.84 -13.29
N ASP A 15 18.80 5.85 -14.30
CA ASP A 15 17.39 6.23 -14.16
C ASP A 15 16.54 5.03 -13.74
N PRO A 16 15.47 5.22 -12.95
CA PRO A 16 14.59 4.13 -12.55
C PRO A 16 13.93 3.50 -13.77
N PHE A 17 14.10 2.18 -13.94
CA PHE A 17 13.47 1.41 -15.02
C PHE A 17 11.95 1.26 -14.82
N ILE A 18 11.50 1.38 -13.57
CA ILE A 18 10.10 1.34 -13.15
C ILE A 18 9.89 2.49 -12.17
N SER A 19 9.00 3.42 -12.49
CA SER A 19 8.64 4.55 -11.62
C SER A 19 7.32 4.36 -10.87
N ASP A 20 6.53 3.35 -11.25
CA ASP A 20 5.25 3.01 -10.62
C ASP A 20 4.98 1.50 -10.74
N LEU A 21 4.36 0.94 -9.69
CA LEU A 21 3.88 -0.44 -9.66
C LEU A 21 2.46 -0.50 -9.09
N GLN A 22 1.50 -0.87 -9.93
CA GLN A 22 0.12 -1.08 -9.49
C GLN A 22 -0.12 -2.54 -9.08
N ILE A 23 -0.68 -2.77 -7.89
CA ILE A 23 -1.02 -4.08 -7.34
C ILE A 23 -2.52 -4.12 -7.03
N GLY A 24 -3.24 -5.03 -7.68
CA GLY A 24 -4.69 -5.12 -7.59
C GLY A 24 -5.41 -3.94 -8.25
N ASN A 25 -6.73 -4.04 -8.36
CA ASN A 25 -7.59 -3.03 -8.96
C ASN A 25 -8.88 -2.91 -8.13
N SER A 26 -9.21 -1.68 -7.73
CA SER A 26 -10.46 -1.35 -7.06
C SER A 26 -11.57 -1.14 -8.09
N LEU A 27 -12.41 -2.17 -8.31
CA LEU A 27 -13.78 -2.12 -8.91
C LEU A 27 -14.02 -1.27 -10.19
N GLY A 28 -13.00 -0.80 -10.90
CA GLY A 28 -13.15 0.25 -11.91
C GLY A 28 -13.23 -0.21 -13.37
N SER A 29 -12.78 -1.43 -13.68
CA SER A 29 -12.72 -1.88 -15.08
C SER A 29 -12.75 -3.41 -15.21
N ASN A 30 -13.96 -3.96 -15.17
CA ASN A 30 -14.32 -5.37 -15.33
C ASN A 30 -14.10 -6.23 -14.08
N ASP A 31 -15.17 -6.89 -13.63
CA ASP A 31 -15.21 -7.76 -12.46
C ASP A 31 -14.23 -8.94 -12.51
N ASN A 32 -13.54 -9.18 -13.63
CA ASN A 32 -12.55 -10.25 -13.81
C ASN A 32 -11.16 -9.96 -13.23
N PHE A 33 -10.89 -8.72 -12.81
CA PHE A 33 -9.57 -8.29 -12.33
C PHE A 33 -9.55 -7.85 -10.86
N VAL A 34 -10.62 -8.15 -10.12
CA VAL A 34 -10.77 -7.67 -8.76
C VAL A 34 -9.91 -8.51 -7.83
N ASN A 35 -8.97 -7.86 -7.15
CA ASN A 35 -8.25 -8.51 -6.08
C ASN A 35 -9.17 -8.66 -4.86
N ARG A 36 -9.49 -9.92 -4.51
CA ARG A 36 -10.24 -10.29 -3.32
C ARG A 36 -9.28 -11.13 -2.49
N GLY A 37 -8.72 -10.55 -1.44
CA GLY A 37 -7.66 -11.18 -0.65
C GLY A 37 -6.64 -10.17 -0.17
N ASP A 38 -5.64 -10.66 0.55
CA ASP A 38 -4.64 -9.82 1.16
C ASP A 38 -3.59 -9.36 0.15
N VAL A 39 -3.08 -8.15 0.34
CA VAL A 39 -1.90 -7.65 -0.37
C VAL A 39 -0.78 -7.40 0.62
N ILE A 40 0.32 -8.14 0.46
CA ILE A 40 1.54 -7.98 1.24
C ILE A 40 2.63 -7.44 0.33
N VAL A 41 3.27 -6.34 0.72
CA VAL A 41 4.43 -5.77 0.01
C VAL A 41 5.61 -5.67 0.96
N ASN A 42 6.71 -6.35 0.63
CA ASN A 42 7.93 -6.36 1.43
C ASN A 42 9.09 -5.74 0.65
N PHE A 43 9.84 -4.85 1.29
CA PHE A 43 11.04 -4.21 0.72
C PHE A 43 12.33 -4.86 1.25
N ASP A 44 12.40 -6.19 1.19
CA ASP A 44 13.53 -7.00 1.68
C ASP A 44 14.07 -7.98 0.62
N GLY A 45 13.68 -7.77 -0.64
CA GLY A 45 14.07 -8.61 -1.77
C GLY A 45 15.53 -8.43 -2.23
N PRO A 46 15.99 -9.27 -3.16
CA PRO A 46 17.25 -9.06 -3.87
C PRO A 46 17.27 -7.70 -4.60
N ALA A 47 18.46 -7.12 -4.80
CA ALA A 47 18.62 -5.78 -5.40
C ALA A 47 18.17 -5.68 -6.87
N ASP A 48 17.92 -6.80 -7.52
CA ASP A 48 17.69 -6.96 -8.95
C ASP A 48 16.53 -7.92 -9.19
N GLN A 49 15.59 -8.02 -8.25
CA GLN A 49 14.42 -8.89 -8.41
C GLN A 49 13.14 -8.25 -7.87
N ILE A 50 12.05 -8.39 -8.63
CA ILE A 50 10.69 -8.29 -8.11
C ILE A 50 10.13 -9.70 -8.10
N LYS A 51 9.74 -10.18 -6.92
CA LYS A 51 9.11 -11.50 -6.75
C LYS A 51 7.63 -11.33 -6.47
N ILE A 52 6.79 -12.13 -7.13
CA ILE A 52 5.35 -12.16 -6.87
C ILE A 52 4.93 -13.56 -6.49
N GLU A 53 4.32 -13.68 -5.32
CA GLU A 53 3.69 -14.91 -4.85
C GLU A 53 2.17 -14.74 -4.88
N PHE A 54 1.50 -15.82 -5.27
CA PHE A 54 0.07 -15.83 -5.50
C PHE A 54 -0.56 -17.05 -4.81
N ARG A 55 -1.45 -16.81 -3.84
CA ARG A 55 -2.19 -17.85 -3.09
C ARG A 55 -3.67 -17.75 -3.43
N ARG A 56 -4.17 -18.66 -4.26
CA ARG A 56 -5.60 -18.72 -4.64
C ARG A 56 -6.45 -19.29 -3.51
N PHE A 57 -7.68 -18.82 -3.39
CA PHE A 57 -8.71 -19.42 -2.55
C PHE A 57 -10.08 -19.43 -3.25
N THR A 58 -10.95 -20.35 -2.84
CA THR A 58 -12.32 -20.50 -3.33
C THR A 58 -13.21 -21.12 -2.25
N PHE A 59 -14.51 -20.81 -2.31
CA PHE A 59 -15.57 -21.43 -1.49
C PHE A 59 -16.41 -22.45 -2.28
N ALA A 60 -15.79 -23.20 -3.19
CA ALA A 60 -16.45 -24.30 -3.87
C ALA A 60 -16.93 -25.38 -2.89
N GLU A 61 -18.05 -26.04 -3.21
CA GLU A 61 -18.66 -27.07 -2.35
C GLU A 61 -17.83 -28.36 -2.29
N ASP A 62 -16.99 -28.60 -3.31
CA ASP A 62 -16.15 -29.78 -3.44
C ASP A 62 -14.82 -29.48 -4.17
N GLU A 63 -13.93 -30.48 -4.19
CA GLU A 63 -12.60 -30.37 -4.80
C GLU A 63 -12.65 -30.16 -6.32
N GLU A 64 -13.66 -30.69 -7.00
CA GLU A 64 -13.84 -30.52 -8.45
C GLU A 64 -14.19 -29.07 -8.78
N GLY A 65 -15.17 -28.50 -8.07
CA GLY A 65 -15.50 -27.08 -8.19
C GLY A 65 -14.34 -26.17 -7.80
N ALA A 66 -13.56 -26.54 -6.77
CA ALA A 66 -12.41 -25.76 -6.36
C ALA A 66 -11.33 -25.73 -7.45
N GLN A 67 -11.07 -26.87 -8.08
CA GLN A 67 -10.13 -26.97 -9.19
C GLN A 67 -10.63 -26.17 -10.40
N ASP A 68 -11.92 -26.26 -10.73
CA ASP A 68 -12.56 -25.48 -11.79
C ASP A 68 -12.44 -23.97 -11.59
N ASP A 69 -12.46 -23.48 -10.35
CA ASP A 69 -12.26 -22.07 -10.03
C ASP A 69 -10.77 -21.69 -10.09
N PHE A 70 -9.90 -22.55 -9.56
CA PHE A 70 -8.46 -22.34 -9.59
C PHE A 70 -7.88 -22.34 -11.00
N ASP A 71 -8.43 -23.12 -11.92
CA ASP A 71 -8.01 -23.15 -13.32
C ASP A 71 -8.37 -21.85 -14.06
N LYS A 72 -9.36 -21.10 -13.57
CA LYS A 72 -9.73 -19.79 -14.10
C LYS A 72 -8.96 -18.65 -13.44
N LEU A 73 -8.47 -18.85 -12.21
CA LEU A 73 -7.67 -17.87 -11.47
C LEU A 73 -6.20 -17.94 -11.84
N SER A 74 -5.67 -16.84 -12.35
CA SER A 74 -4.26 -16.71 -12.70
C SER A 74 -3.68 -15.36 -12.29
N LEU A 75 -2.38 -15.35 -12.02
CA LEU A 75 -1.64 -14.11 -11.85
C LEU A 75 -1.51 -13.41 -13.21
N TRP A 76 -1.74 -12.11 -13.24
CA TRP A 76 -1.67 -11.32 -14.45
C TRP A 76 -0.76 -10.11 -14.25
N ALA A 77 0.42 -10.14 -14.86
CA ALA A 77 1.39 -9.05 -14.83
C ALA A 77 1.55 -8.46 -16.25
N TYR A 78 1.20 -7.19 -16.42
CA TYR A 78 0.99 -6.58 -17.75
C TYR A 78 1.34 -5.09 -17.78
N ASN A 79 1.85 -4.61 -18.92
CA ASN A 79 2.12 -3.19 -19.14
C ASN A 79 0.83 -2.44 -19.48
N ALA A 80 0.34 -1.63 -18.52
CA ALA A 80 -0.92 -0.89 -18.57
C ALA A 80 -1.13 -0.09 -19.86
N ASN A 81 -0.04 0.38 -20.48
CA ASN A 81 -0.07 1.27 -21.64
C ASN A 81 -0.15 0.56 -23.00
N THR A 82 -0.08 -0.77 -23.04
CA THR A 82 -0.05 -1.52 -24.32
C THR A 82 -1.43 -1.91 -24.87
N GLY A 83 -2.52 -1.60 -24.17
CA GLY A 83 -3.88 -1.76 -24.68
C GLY A 83 -4.94 -2.16 -23.66
N THR A 84 -5.91 -2.97 -24.08
CA THR A 84 -6.93 -3.54 -23.19
C THR A 84 -6.40 -4.85 -22.61
N PRO A 85 -6.62 -5.12 -21.30
CA PRO A 85 -6.32 -6.40 -20.69
C PRO A 85 -6.78 -7.60 -21.53
N LYS A 86 -5.86 -8.49 -21.88
CA LYS A 86 -6.13 -9.79 -22.51
C LYS A 86 -5.80 -10.90 -21.52
N LYS A 87 -6.43 -12.08 -21.68
CA LYS A 87 -6.05 -13.25 -20.87
C LYS A 87 -4.55 -13.54 -21.00
N PRO A 88 -3.88 -14.05 -19.95
CA PRO A 88 -2.43 -14.23 -19.96
C PRO A 88 -1.89 -14.96 -21.20
N ALA A 89 -2.59 -16.00 -21.67
CA ALA A 89 -2.20 -16.78 -22.85
C ALA A 89 -2.29 -16.02 -24.19
N ASP A 90 -3.05 -14.91 -24.24
CA ASP A 90 -3.23 -14.09 -25.45
C ASP A 90 -2.46 -12.75 -25.36
N MET A 91 -1.65 -12.56 -24.31
CA MET A 91 -0.81 -11.37 -24.18
C MET A 91 0.35 -11.46 -25.18
N GLU A 92 0.51 -10.39 -25.95
CA GLU A 92 1.71 -10.14 -26.75
C GLU A 92 2.93 -10.06 -25.81
N GLU A 93 4.10 -10.48 -26.26
CA GLU A 93 5.31 -10.52 -25.44
C GLU A 93 5.68 -9.12 -24.92
N GLU A 94 5.51 -8.08 -25.73
CA GLU A 94 5.81 -6.70 -25.36
C GLU A 94 4.88 -6.17 -24.25
N ALA A 95 3.72 -6.78 -24.07
CA ALA A 95 2.75 -6.41 -23.05
C ALA A 95 2.99 -7.14 -21.70
N ARG A 96 3.87 -8.14 -21.66
CA ARG A 96 4.15 -8.94 -20.46
C ARG A 96 5.12 -8.23 -19.52
N CYS A 97 4.84 -8.31 -18.23
CA CYS A 97 5.72 -7.81 -17.17
C CYS A 97 6.25 -8.99 -16.35
N GLY A 98 7.55 -9.24 -16.43
CA GLY A 98 8.15 -10.41 -15.76
C GLY A 98 7.77 -11.75 -16.40
N GLY A 99 8.13 -12.84 -15.72
CA GLY A 99 7.90 -14.21 -16.19
C GLY A 99 9.01 -14.73 -17.09
N GLU A 100 8.69 -15.69 -17.94
CA GLU A 100 9.62 -16.28 -18.90
C GLU A 100 9.10 -16.13 -20.34
N ASP A 101 9.99 -15.94 -21.31
CA ASP A 101 9.69 -16.03 -22.73
C ASP A 101 9.47 -17.48 -23.18
N ASP A 102 9.14 -17.70 -24.46
CA ASP A 102 8.90 -19.05 -25.02
C ASP A 102 10.14 -19.96 -24.96
N ASP A 103 11.34 -19.39 -24.77
CA ASP A 103 12.62 -20.09 -24.64
C ASP A 103 13.01 -20.33 -23.16
N GLY A 104 12.19 -19.86 -22.20
CA GLY A 104 12.42 -20.01 -20.76
C GLY A 104 13.36 -18.95 -20.17
N ASN A 105 13.63 -17.85 -20.88
CA ASN A 105 14.45 -16.75 -20.36
C ASN A 105 13.58 -15.76 -19.58
N PRO A 106 14.07 -15.19 -18.47
CA PRO A 106 13.29 -14.23 -17.69
C PRO A 106 13.03 -12.95 -18.51
N LEU A 107 11.76 -12.53 -18.56
CA LEU A 107 11.38 -11.24 -19.12
C LEU A 107 11.60 -10.13 -18.08
N PRO A 108 12.13 -8.96 -18.49
CA PRO A 108 12.29 -7.84 -17.58
C PRO A 108 10.93 -7.27 -17.17
N TRP A 109 10.87 -6.72 -15.96
CA TRP A 109 9.80 -5.81 -15.59
C TRP A 109 9.92 -4.51 -16.39
N GLN A 110 8.80 -3.97 -16.87
CA GLN A 110 8.76 -2.74 -17.66
C GLN A 110 8.15 -1.58 -16.86
N GLN A 111 8.30 -0.37 -17.39
CA GLN A 111 7.55 0.79 -16.93
C GLN A 111 6.04 0.57 -17.11
N ASP A 112 5.24 1.09 -16.19
CA ASP A 112 3.76 1.02 -16.18
C ASP A 112 3.19 -0.41 -16.05
N CYS A 113 3.96 -1.30 -15.43
CA CYS A 113 3.49 -2.64 -15.11
C CYS A 113 2.45 -2.65 -13.99
N ALA A 114 1.42 -3.47 -14.17
CA ALA A 114 0.38 -3.72 -13.19
C ALA A 114 0.25 -5.22 -12.91
N ILE A 115 -0.06 -5.56 -11.66
CA ILE A 115 -0.22 -6.92 -11.13
C ILE A 115 -1.68 -7.10 -10.70
N TYR A 116 -2.43 -7.96 -11.37
CA TYR A 116 -3.82 -8.27 -11.03
C TYR A 116 -4.07 -9.76 -10.85
N VAL A 117 -5.21 -10.07 -10.21
CA VAL A 117 -5.82 -11.40 -10.22
C VAL A 117 -6.70 -11.47 -11.46
N TYR A 118 -6.38 -12.31 -12.44
CA TYR A 118 -7.25 -12.53 -13.60
C TYR A 118 -8.13 -13.76 -13.38
N TYR A 119 -9.42 -13.60 -13.66
CA TYR A 119 -10.39 -14.70 -13.75
C TYR A 119 -10.84 -14.94 -15.20
N ASP A 120 -10.59 -16.15 -15.73
CA ASP A 120 -11.06 -16.58 -17.05
C ASP A 120 -12.58 -16.83 -17.04
N GLY A 121 -13.33 -15.77 -17.33
CA GLY A 121 -14.78 -15.75 -17.36
C GLY A 121 -15.33 -14.39 -17.78
N GLN A 122 -16.65 -14.20 -17.74
CA GLN A 122 -17.25 -12.87 -17.96
C GLN A 122 -17.24 -12.01 -16.69
N ASN A 123 -17.36 -12.65 -15.52
CA ASN A 123 -17.24 -12.01 -14.20
C ASN A 123 -16.54 -12.98 -13.25
N GLN A 124 -15.65 -12.49 -12.39
CA GLN A 124 -15.06 -13.29 -11.31
C GLN A 124 -16.16 -13.73 -10.35
N LEU A 125 -16.10 -14.99 -9.94
CA LEU A 125 -16.97 -15.46 -8.87
C LEU A 125 -16.62 -14.69 -7.62
N LYS A 126 -17.64 -14.11 -6.96
CA LYS A 126 -17.37 -13.32 -5.76
C LYS A 126 -16.62 -14.11 -4.70
N ARG A 127 -16.87 -15.44 -4.66
CA ARG A 127 -16.30 -16.48 -3.80
C ARG A 127 -14.90 -16.97 -4.19
N ALA A 128 -14.26 -16.37 -5.19
CA ALA A 128 -12.97 -16.82 -5.69
C ALA A 128 -12.02 -15.62 -5.74
N GLY A 129 -10.85 -15.78 -5.14
CA GLY A 129 -9.90 -14.70 -4.94
C GLY A 129 -8.48 -15.22 -4.79
N ALA A 130 -7.59 -14.31 -4.44
CA ALA A 130 -6.22 -14.66 -4.15
C ALA A 130 -5.53 -13.60 -3.30
N ASP A 131 -4.59 -14.06 -2.48
CA ASP A 131 -3.64 -13.20 -1.82
C ASP A 131 -2.43 -12.97 -2.74
N ILE A 132 -1.96 -11.72 -2.76
CA ILE A 132 -0.80 -11.29 -3.52
C ILE A 132 0.29 -10.89 -2.53
N ARG A 133 1.46 -11.51 -2.65
CA ARG A 133 2.68 -11.01 -1.99
C ARG A 133 3.67 -10.53 -3.03
N VAL A 134 4.10 -9.28 -2.91
CA VAL A 134 5.14 -8.68 -3.74
C VAL A 134 6.37 -8.43 -2.87
N THR A 135 7.52 -8.92 -3.30
CA THR A 135 8.81 -8.61 -2.68
C THR A 135 9.61 -7.73 -3.62
N LEU A 136 9.89 -6.51 -3.18
CA LEU A 136 10.64 -5.49 -3.87
C LEU A 136 12.03 -5.33 -3.25
N PRO A 137 13.00 -4.76 -3.99
CA PRO A 137 14.30 -4.45 -3.42
C PRO A 137 14.21 -3.37 -2.33
N PRO A 138 15.09 -3.43 -1.30
CA PRO A 138 15.15 -2.42 -0.24
C PRO A 138 15.42 -1.00 -0.74
N ASN A 139 16.03 -0.86 -1.91
CA ASN A 139 16.36 0.42 -2.55
C ASN A 139 15.30 0.90 -3.57
N TYR A 140 14.13 0.25 -3.66
CA TYR A 140 13.00 0.77 -4.44
C TYR A 140 12.44 2.02 -3.75
N ARG A 141 12.44 3.17 -4.46
CA ARG A 141 12.02 4.49 -3.96
C ARG A 141 10.80 5.06 -4.67
N GLN A 142 10.20 4.25 -5.54
CA GLN A 142 9.23 4.68 -6.53
C GLN A 142 7.81 4.49 -6.00
N ASP A 143 6.82 4.81 -6.82
CA ASP A 143 5.42 4.77 -6.40
C ASP A 143 4.87 3.33 -6.44
N ILE A 144 3.94 3.05 -5.54
CA ILE A 144 3.19 1.80 -5.50
C ILE A 144 1.71 2.13 -5.30
N GLY A 145 0.88 1.70 -6.24
CA GLY A 145 -0.57 1.68 -6.07
C GLY A 145 -1.02 0.32 -5.54
N ILE A 146 -1.86 0.29 -4.51
CA ILE A 146 -2.42 -0.96 -3.97
C ILE A 146 -3.94 -0.85 -3.93
N ALA A 147 -4.63 -1.89 -4.39
CA ALA A 147 -6.08 -1.98 -4.24
C ALA A 147 -6.53 -3.40 -3.91
N THR A 148 -7.42 -3.53 -2.93
CA THR A 148 -8.09 -4.80 -2.61
C THR A 148 -9.57 -4.59 -2.23
N ALA A 149 -10.37 -5.64 -2.39
CA ALA A 149 -11.79 -5.66 -2.09
C ALA A 149 -12.14 -6.83 -1.15
N ASP A 150 -13.22 -6.64 -0.40
CA ASP A 150 -13.79 -7.68 0.44
C ASP A 150 -14.51 -8.75 -0.41
N ASP A 151 -14.50 -9.99 0.10
CA ASP A 151 -15.44 -11.02 -0.31
C ASP A 151 -16.39 -11.35 0.84
N VAL A 152 -17.54 -10.68 0.82
CA VAL A 152 -18.59 -10.77 1.83
C VAL A 152 -19.84 -11.47 1.30
N THR A 153 -19.67 -12.29 0.27
CA THR A 153 -20.82 -12.94 -0.37
C THR A 153 -21.37 -14.09 0.45
N GLU A 154 -20.53 -14.70 1.29
CA GLU A 154 -20.89 -15.72 2.24
C GLU A 154 -20.95 -15.11 3.64
N ASP A 155 -22.16 -14.96 4.20
CA ASP A 155 -22.36 -14.32 5.51
C ASP A 155 -21.63 -15.08 6.63
N ALA A 156 -21.48 -16.40 6.48
CA ALA A 156 -20.78 -17.25 7.43
C ALA A 156 -19.23 -17.22 7.26
N TYR A 157 -18.72 -16.66 6.16
CA TYR A 157 -17.29 -16.52 5.88
C TYR A 157 -17.03 -15.21 5.11
N PRO A 158 -17.18 -14.04 5.75
CA PRO A 158 -16.77 -12.77 5.18
C PRO A 158 -15.24 -12.66 5.21
N ASN A 159 -14.60 -12.68 4.05
CA ASN A 159 -13.18 -12.40 3.92
C ASN A 159 -12.96 -10.90 3.63
N ARG A 160 -12.01 -10.27 4.32
CA ARG A 160 -11.74 -8.83 4.21
C ARG A 160 -10.39 -8.64 3.56
N GLY A 161 -10.32 -7.80 2.53
CA GLY A 161 -9.05 -7.55 1.85
C GLY A 161 -8.14 -6.71 2.74
N ASN A 162 -7.08 -7.31 3.29
CA ASN A 162 -6.13 -6.60 4.11
C ASN A 162 -4.91 -6.12 3.30
N ILE A 163 -4.21 -5.10 3.81
CA ILE A 163 -2.99 -4.56 3.23
C ILE A 163 -1.90 -4.54 4.29
N CYS A 164 -0.72 -5.06 3.95
CA CYS A 164 0.47 -4.87 4.75
C CYS A 164 1.67 -4.48 3.90
N VAL A 165 2.33 -3.38 4.25
CA VAL A 165 3.57 -2.92 3.61
C VAL A 165 4.68 -2.85 4.65
N SER A 166 5.76 -3.57 4.44
CA SER A 166 6.91 -3.61 5.36
C SER A 166 8.15 -2.95 4.76
N ASN A 167 8.84 -2.15 5.58
CA ASN A 167 10.06 -1.43 5.22
C ASN A 167 9.90 -0.48 4.01
N LEU A 168 8.75 0.21 3.91
CA LEU A 168 8.48 1.15 2.82
C LEU A 168 9.53 2.25 2.78
N ASN A 169 10.21 2.38 1.64
CA ASN A 169 11.20 3.42 1.40
C ASN A 169 10.85 4.28 0.18
N GLY A 170 9.57 4.29 -0.21
CA GLY A 170 9.06 5.04 -1.35
C GLY A 170 7.73 5.69 -1.03
N THR A 171 6.85 5.71 -2.02
CA THR A 171 5.49 6.20 -1.86
C THR A 171 4.50 5.05 -2.05
N VAL A 172 3.40 5.07 -1.28
CA VAL A 172 2.29 4.15 -1.48
C VAL A 172 0.97 4.91 -1.48
N ASP A 173 0.09 4.57 -2.42
CA ASP A 173 -1.30 4.97 -2.42
C ASP A 173 -2.15 3.69 -2.42
N ALA A 174 -3.01 3.52 -1.41
CA ALA A 174 -3.69 2.26 -1.14
C ALA A 174 -5.19 2.42 -0.87
N ASP A 175 -6.00 1.61 -1.56
CA ASP A 175 -7.44 1.49 -1.36
C ASP A 175 -7.80 0.11 -0.82
N LEU A 176 -8.62 0.07 0.23
CA LEU A 176 -9.21 -1.15 0.76
C LEU A 176 -10.68 -0.95 1.10
N GLN A 177 -11.44 -2.03 1.32
CA GLN A 177 -12.81 -1.91 1.83
C GLN A 177 -12.81 -1.93 3.36
N SER A 178 -13.39 -2.95 3.99
CA SER A 178 -13.50 -2.96 5.44
C SER A 178 -12.28 -3.61 6.10
N GLY A 179 -11.16 -3.82 5.42
CA GLY A 179 -9.96 -4.54 5.88
C GLY A 179 -9.13 -3.89 7.00
N LEU A 180 -7.96 -4.49 7.23
CA LEU A 180 -6.87 -3.95 8.03
C LEU A 180 -5.76 -3.41 7.13
N ALA A 181 -5.16 -2.29 7.48
CA ALA A 181 -3.99 -1.74 6.79
C ALA A 181 -2.85 -1.47 7.77
N PHE A 182 -1.68 -2.05 7.49
CA PHE A 182 -0.45 -1.82 8.26
C PHE A 182 0.67 -1.38 7.32
N VAL A 183 1.31 -0.25 7.61
CA VAL A 183 2.50 0.19 6.87
C VAL A 183 3.62 0.49 7.86
N THR A 184 4.79 -0.08 7.63
CA THR A 184 6.01 0.26 8.36
C THR A 184 6.99 0.90 7.40
N LEU A 185 7.43 2.13 7.68
CA LEU A 185 8.47 2.80 6.89
C LEU A 185 9.84 2.17 7.17
N ALA A 186 10.74 2.24 6.20
CA ALA A 186 12.12 1.79 6.35
C ALA A 186 12.85 2.57 7.44
N ALA A 187 13.78 1.92 8.12
CA ALA A 187 14.58 2.54 9.19
C ALA A 187 15.51 3.66 8.71
N ASP A 188 15.73 3.78 7.40
CA ASP A 188 16.53 4.79 6.73
C ASP A 188 15.69 5.68 5.79
N VAL A 189 14.36 5.67 5.94
CA VAL A 189 13.48 6.50 5.10
C VAL A 189 13.80 7.98 5.29
N THR A 190 13.81 8.73 4.19
CA THR A 190 14.01 10.17 4.19
C THR A 190 12.74 10.90 3.77
N PRO A 191 12.58 12.21 4.08
CA PRO A 191 11.38 12.96 3.65
C PRO A 191 11.17 13.00 2.13
N SER A 192 12.23 12.81 1.33
CA SER A 192 12.18 12.78 -0.14
C SER A 192 13.00 11.61 -0.70
N PRO A 193 12.47 10.38 -0.64
CA PRO A 193 13.23 9.19 -1.01
C PRO A 193 13.67 9.19 -2.49
N LYS A 194 12.83 9.72 -3.40
CA LYS A 194 13.18 9.90 -4.81
C LYS A 194 14.32 10.92 -5.00
N CYS A 195 14.32 12.02 -4.24
CA CYS A 195 15.40 13.01 -4.33
C CYS A 195 16.73 12.47 -3.83
N GLU A 196 16.72 11.73 -2.72
CA GLU A 196 17.91 11.07 -2.21
C GLU A 196 18.54 10.13 -3.25
N GLN A 197 17.71 9.37 -4.00
CA GLN A 197 18.18 8.47 -5.05
C GLN A 197 18.67 9.22 -6.30
N ALA A 198 17.90 10.18 -6.81
CA ALA A 198 18.18 10.82 -8.09
C ALA A 198 19.20 11.98 -7.99
N ASN A 199 19.27 12.66 -6.84
CA ASN A 199 20.15 13.81 -6.62
C ASN A 199 20.67 13.87 -5.18
N PRO A 200 21.58 12.96 -4.77
CA PRO A 200 22.12 12.91 -3.41
C PRO A 200 22.75 14.23 -2.93
N GLU A 201 23.45 14.94 -3.83
CA GLU A 201 24.05 16.24 -3.52
C GLU A 201 22.97 17.31 -3.28
N GLY A 202 21.93 17.32 -4.11
CA GLY A 202 20.78 18.21 -3.93
C GLY A 202 19.98 17.91 -2.68
N PHE A 203 19.86 16.64 -2.31
CA PHE A 203 19.26 16.20 -1.05
C PHE A 203 20.06 16.69 0.16
N GLN A 204 21.38 16.46 0.17
CA GLN A 204 22.23 16.99 1.24
C GLN A 204 22.19 18.52 1.29
N GLY A 205 22.16 19.17 0.12
CA GLY A 205 21.99 20.61 -0.01
C GLY A 205 20.64 21.13 0.49
N CYS A 206 19.60 20.30 0.61
CA CYS A 206 18.36 20.64 1.29
C CYS A 206 18.49 20.56 2.81
N ILE A 207 19.24 19.59 3.34
CA ILE A 207 19.48 19.45 4.78
C ILE A 207 20.35 20.61 5.29
N ASP A 208 21.42 20.91 4.57
CA ASP A 208 22.41 21.93 4.93
C ASP A 208 22.12 23.30 4.28
N PHE A 209 20.91 23.51 3.77
CA PHE A 209 20.58 24.74 3.04
C PHE A 209 20.73 25.97 3.94
N ASP A 210 21.50 26.96 3.49
CA ASP A 210 21.69 28.25 4.14
C ASP A 210 21.22 29.31 3.14
N ASP A 211 20.08 29.96 3.41
CA ASP A 211 19.51 30.92 2.47
C ASP A 211 20.32 32.23 2.53
N PRO A 212 20.93 32.67 1.41
CA PRO A 212 21.66 33.92 1.38
C PRO A 212 20.83 35.15 1.77
N ALA A 213 19.49 35.04 1.73
CA ALA A 213 18.57 36.13 2.08
C ALA A 213 18.27 36.22 3.59
N THR A 214 18.43 35.14 4.35
CA THR A 214 18.10 35.08 5.78
C THR A 214 19.33 35.00 6.67
N GLU A 215 20.51 34.70 6.11
CA GLU A 215 21.78 34.51 6.83
C GLU A 215 21.67 33.44 7.94
N GLY A 216 20.95 32.34 7.67
CA GLY A 216 20.73 31.26 8.63
C GLY A 216 20.32 29.92 8.01
N PRO A 217 20.40 28.82 8.79
CA PRO A 217 20.05 27.49 8.32
C PRO A 217 18.56 27.40 8.01
N ASP A 218 18.25 27.19 6.74
CA ASP A 218 16.91 27.14 6.15
C ASP A 218 16.67 25.79 5.48
N ALA A 219 16.94 24.74 6.27
CA ALA A 219 16.78 23.36 5.83
C ALA A 219 15.41 23.13 5.18
N TRP A 220 15.41 22.47 4.03
CA TRP A 220 14.24 22.18 3.20
C TRP A 220 13.49 23.43 2.70
N SER A 221 14.16 24.57 2.56
CA SER A 221 13.64 25.72 1.81
C SER A 221 13.18 25.31 0.40
N GLN A 222 12.12 25.96 -0.11
CA GLN A 222 11.61 25.76 -1.48
C GLN A 222 12.67 25.95 -2.58
N ASN A 223 13.76 26.64 -2.26
CA ASN A 223 14.86 26.91 -3.18
C ASN A 223 15.91 25.79 -3.23
N CYS A 224 15.82 24.75 -2.39
CA CYS A 224 16.81 23.70 -2.33
C CYS A 224 16.73 22.72 -3.52
N GLY A 225 17.73 21.83 -3.65
CA GLY A 225 17.93 20.97 -4.83
C GLY A 225 16.77 20.02 -5.15
N CYS A 226 16.08 19.50 -4.14
CA CYS A 226 14.94 18.58 -4.35
C CYS A 226 13.73 19.30 -4.96
N PHE A 227 13.31 20.42 -4.39
CA PHE A 227 12.15 21.18 -4.88
C PHE A 227 12.40 21.84 -6.24
N SER A 228 13.62 22.39 -6.45
CA SER A 228 13.98 22.97 -7.74
C SER A 228 14.04 21.95 -8.88
N SER A 229 14.22 20.67 -8.57
CA SER A 229 14.19 19.55 -9.52
C SER A 229 12.78 18.94 -9.69
N ASN A 230 11.75 19.50 -9.04
CA ASN A 230 10.40 18.92 -8.96
C ASN A 230 10.38 17.48 -8.45
N LEU A 231 11.31 17.11 -7.57
CA LEU A 231 11.34 15.79 -6.96
C LEU A 231 10.38 15.78 -5.76
N GLU A 232 9.48 14.80 -5.77
CA GLU A 232 8.41 14.71 -4.79
C GLU A 232 8.93 14.26 -3.41
N LEU A 233 8.16 14.62 -2.39
CA LEU A 233 8.32 14.08 -1.05
C LEU A 233 7.67 12.69 -0.97
N GLY A 234 8.14 11.86 -0.06
CA GLY A 234 7.55 10.54 0.18
C GLY A 234 6.12 10.66 0.70
N ARG A 235 5.25 9.70 0.36
CA ARG A 235 3.84 9.73 0.79
C ARG A 235 3.32 8.32 1.12
N VAL A 236 2.44 8.24 2.11
CA VAL A 236 1.55 7.11 2.36
C VAL A 236 0.12 7.64 2.34
N THR A 237 -0.65 7.26 1.34
CA THR A 237 -2.10 7.47 1.30
C THR A 237 -2.80 6.14 1.50
N ILE A 238 -3.72 6.07 2.46
CA ILE A 238 -4.56 4.88 2.67
C ILE A 238 -5.99 5.34 2.87
N GLU A 239 -6.90 4.86 2.02
CA GLU A 239 -8.33 5.17 2.10
C GLU A 239 -9.16 3.89 2.13
N SER A 240 -10.04 3.78 3.12
CA SER A 240 -11.10 2.76 3.07
C SER A 240 -12.24 3.24 2.18
N LEU A 241 -12.65 2.47 1.18
CA LEU A 241 -13.67 2.88 0.22
C LEU A 241 -15.03 3.03 0.91
N ALA A 242 -15.67 4.19 0.78
CA ALA A 242 -16.98 4.42 1.35
C ALA A 242 -18.04 3.40 0.85
N PRO A 243 -18.93 2.90 1.71
CA PRO A 243 -19.13 3.28 3.12
C PRO A 243 -18.35 2.43 4.13
N SER A 244 -17.33 1.69 3.71
CA SER A 244 -16.62 0.73 4.56
C SER A 244 -15.73 1.38 5.63
N SER A 245 -15.57 0.65 6.73
CA SER A 245 -14.77 1.02 7.89
C SER A 245 -13.49 0.16 7.96
N ALA A 246 -12.30 0.76 8.01
CA ALA A 246 -11.03 0.02 8.12
C ALA A 246 -10.22 0.46 9.36
N ASN A 247 -9.38 -0.43 9.87
CA ASN A 247 -8.34 -0.06 10.82
C ASN A 247 -7.03 0.20 10.07
N ILE A 248 -6.43 1.36 10.25
CA ILE A 248 -5.24 1.80 9.52
C ILE A 248 -4.16 2.18 10.52
N THR A 249 -2.98 1.56 10.43
CA THR A 249 -1.82 1.91 11.24
C THR A 249 -0.60 2.14 10.35
N VAL A 250 0.02 3.33 10.49
CA VAL A 250 1.31 3.63 9.87
C VAL A 250 2.35 3.86 10.94
N ASP A 251 3.41 3.06 10.90
CA ASP A 251 4.61 3.20 11.72
C ASP A 251 5.72 3.86 10.90
N THR A 252 6.13 5.05 11.33
CA THR A 252 7.24 5.79 10.73
C THR A 252 8.61 5.20 11.02
N THR A 253 8.72 4.29 12.00
CA THR A 253 9.95 3.69 12.53
C THR A 253 10.93 4.69 13.18
N LEU A 254 10.94 5.94 12.72
CA LEU A 254 11.82 7.03 13.13
C LEU A 254 11.02 8.12 13.86
N PRO A 255 11.28 8.36 15.15
CA PRO A 255 10.57 9.40 15.90
C PRO A 255 10.92 10.82 15.44
N ASP A 256 12.06 11.01 14.75
CA ASP A 256 12.64 12.27 14.31
C ASP A 256 12.44 12.55 12.80
N LEU A 257 11.70 11.70 12.07
CA LEU A 257 11.37 11.95 10.67
C LEU A 257 10.49 13.20 10.52
N TRP A 258 10.86 14.11 9.62
CA TRP A 258 10.00 15.23 9.23
C TRP A 258 8.77 14.71 8.49
N THR A 259 7.61 14.77 9.16
CA THR A 259 6.38 14.11 8.72
C THR A 259 5.22 15.07 8.79
N SER A 260 4.42 15.17 7.72
CA SER A 260 3.09 15.77 7.79
C SER A 260 2.05 14.67 7.86
N PHE A 261 1.02 14.82 8.69
CA PHE A 261 0.01 13.79 8.85
C PHE A 261 -1.41 14.36 8.86
N ARG A 262 -2.32 13.57 8.27
CA ARG A 262 -3.77 13.69 8.35
C ARG A 262 -4.32 12.30 8.64
N ALA A 263 -4.76 12.09 9.89
CA ALA A 263 -5.39 10.85 10.34
C ALA A 263 -6.85 11.15 10.66
N GLU A 264 -7.78 10.65 9.83
CA GLU A 264 -9.19 11.01 9.90
C GLU A 264 -10.13 9.80 9.75
N ASN A 265 -11.23 9.82 10.49
CA ASN A 265 -12.40 9.01 10.21
C ASN A 265 -13.52 9.93 9.68
N THR A 266 -13.84 9.82 8.39
CA THR A 266 -14.76 10.74 7.69
C THR A 266 -16.13 10.14 7.41
N GLY A 267 -16.32 8.87 7.75
CA GLY A 267 -17.53 8.11 7.43
C GLY A 267 -18.80 8.56 8.12
N GLU A 268 -19.95 8.42 7.45
CA GLU A 268 -21.25 8.61 8.10
C GLU A 268 -21.61 7.44 9.04
N ASN A 269 -21.00 6.27 8.84
CA ASN A 269 -21.20 5.11 9.71
C ASN A 269 -20.52 5.35 11.05
N GLN A 270 -21.33 5.46 12.11
CA GLN A 270 -20.88 5.81 13.45
C GLN A 270 -21.38 4.80 14.48
N LEU A 271 -20.46 4.21 15.26
CA LEU A 271 -20.78 3.32 16.35
C LEU A 271 -21.41 4.12 17.50
N ASN A 272 -22.69 3.87 17.77
CA ASN A 272 -23.46 4.61 18.79
C ASN A 272 -23.42 6.14 18.59
N GLY A 273 -23.40 6.60 17.34
CA GLY A 273 -23.32 8.03 17.01
C GLY A 273 -21.96 8.67 17.30
N LYS A 274 -20.90 7.86 17.38
CA LYS A 274 -19.51 8.31 17.55
C LYS A 274 -18.61 7.70 16.48
N HIS A 275 -17.67 8.50 15.99
CA HIS A 275 -16.55 8.00 15.20
C HIS A 275 -15.51 7.32 16.10
N CYS A 276 -14.73 6.44 15.48
CA CYS A 276 -13.59 5.79 16.10
C CYS A 276 -12.46 6.82 16.22
N PRO A 277 -11.74 6.88 17.35
CA PRO A 277 -10.71 7.89 17.55
C PRO A 277 -9.51 7.65 16.63
N SER A 278 -8.79 8.73 16.34
CA SER A 278 -7.48 8.67 15.71
C SER A 278 -6.39 8.87 16.77
N ALA A 279 -5.19 8.37 16.52
CA ALA A 279 -4.06 8.49 17.45
C ALA A 279 -2.77 8.83 16.71
N VAL A 280 -1.95 9.70 17.30
CA VAL A 280 -0.56 9.97 16.90
C VAL A 280 0.33 9.81 18.12
N GLU A 281 1.31 8.89 18.05
CA GLU A 281 2.12 8.48 19.21
C GLU A 281 3.60 8.33 18.86
N GLY A 282 4.51 8.64 19.79
CA GLY A 282 5.94 8.34 19.63
C GLY A 282 6.73 9.25 18.69
N LEU A 283 6.09 10.17 17.96
CA LEU A 283 6.76 11.21 17.17
C LEU A 283 7.34 12.32 18.08
N SER A 284 8.47 12.89 17.68
CA SER A 284 9.12 14.04 18.33
C SER A 284 8.65 15.38 17.73
N ASP A 285 8.78 16.47 18.49
CA ASP A 285 8.48 17.84 18.04
C ASP A 285 7.15 17.99 17.29
N LEU A 286 6.09 17.46 17.92
CA LEU A 286 4.76 17.34 17.34
C LEU A 286 3.97 18.65 17.44
N GLU A 287 3.50 19.14 16.31
CA GLU A 287 2.65 20.33 16.22
C GLU A 287 1.33 20.01 15.51
N TYR A 288 0.22 20.14 16.24
CA TYR A 288 -1.12 19.93 15.66
C TYR A 288 -1.63 21.20 15.00
N THR A 289 -1.94 21.13 13.71
CA THR A 289 -2.69 22.17 13.00
C THR A 289 -4.20 22.03 13.22
N GLN A 290 -4.67 20.79 13.43
CA GLN A 290 -6.06 20.51 13.76
C GLN A 290 -6.16 19.40 14.81
N MET A 291 -6.67 19.80 15.98
CA MET A 291 -7.01 18.90 17.08
C MET A 291 -8.17 19.51 17.86
N ASP A 292 -9.34 18.86 17.83
CA ASP A 292 -10.49 19.22 18.65
C ASP A 292 -10.85 18.03 19.53
N VAL A 293 -10.92 18.25 20.84
CA VAL A 293 -11.32 17.22 21.81
C VAL A 293 -12.73 16.69 21.57
N ASN A 294 -13.57 17.44 20.85
CA ASN A 294 -14.91 17.02 20.41
C ASN A 294 -14.89 16.31 19.04
N GLN A 295 -13.76 16.32 18.33
CA GLN A 295 -13.52 15.58 17.10
C GLN A 295 -12.23 14.72 17.22
N PRO A 296 -12.14 13.81 18.20
CA PRO A 296 -10.94 13.01 18.45
C PRO A 296 -10.59 12.04 17.30
N TRP A 297 -11.48 11.91 16.32
CA TRP A 297 -11.31 11.13 15.10
C TRP A 297 -10.67 11.91 13.96
N ARG A 298 -10.19 13.14 14.22
CA ARG A 298 -9.58 14.03 13.24
C ARG A 298 -8.33 14.67 13.82
N LEU A 299 -7.17 14.20 13.36
CA LEU A 299 -5.87 14.72 13.75
C LEU A 299 -5.10 15.16 12.51
N VAL A 300 -4.66 16.41 12.49
CA VAL A 300 -3.81 16.96 11.43
C VAL A 300 -2.65 17.71 12.07
N GLY A 301 -1.44 17.50 11.58
CA GLY A 301 -0.26 18.18 12.10
C GLY A 301 1.01 17.85 11.35
N VAL A 302 2.12 18.24 11.95
CA VAL A 302 3.48 18.00 11.49
C VAL A 302 4.34 17.56 12.67
N SER A 303 5.36 16.74 12.42
CA SER A 303 6.42 16.41 13.38
C SER A 303 7.78 16.75 12.80
N ASN A 304 8.73 17.14 13.65
CA ASN A 304 10.12 17.44 13.27
C ASN A 304 10.23 18.44 12.10
N PHE A 305 9.46 19.53 12.17
CA PHE A 305 9.48 20.58 11.16
C PHE A 305 10.87 21.23 11.09
N PRO A 306 11.57 21.21 9.93
CA PRO A 306 13.02 21.42 9.90
C PRO A 306 13.44 22.89 9.94
N SER A 307 12.62 23.81 9.42
CA SER A 307 12.88 25.26 9.45
C SER A 307 11.62 26.05 9.10
N GLU A 308 11.54 27.34 9.48
CA GLU A 308 10.43 28.22 9.10
C GLU A 308 10.31 28.45 7.57
N MET A 309 11.38 28.19 6.82
CA MET A 309 11.42 28.31 5.36
C MET A 309 10.96 27.05 4.65
N ALA A 310 10.86 25.92 5.35
CA ALA A 310 10.27 24.71 4.82
C ALA A 310 8.78 24.93 4.53
N PRO A 311 8.23 24.41 3.42
CA PRO A 311 6.81 24.58 3.12
C PRO A 311 5.94 23.99 4.24
N GLY A 312 4.97 24.79 4.73
CA GLY A 312 4.00 24.29 5.70
C GLY A 312 3.21 23.10 5.14
N GLY A 313 3.12 22.01 5.91
CA GLY A 313 2.46 20.77 5.49
C GLY A 313 3.30 19.86 4.58
N ALA A 314 4.53 20.24 4.26
CA ALA A 314 5.50 19.35 3.61
C ALA A 314 6.15 18.38 4.63
N GLY A 315 7.09 17.56 4.13
CA GLY A 315 7.67 16.40 4.78
C GLY A 315 7.14 15.09 4.19
N PHE A 316 7.55 13.97 4.78
CA PHE A 316 6.96 12.68 4.43
C PHE A 316 5.47 12.72 4.77
N THR A 317 4.60 12.60 3.78
CA THR A 317 3.17 12.87 3.93
C THR A 317 2.40 11.61 4.29
N LEU A 318 1.64 11.62 5.37
CA LEU A 318 0.77 10.52 5.78
C LEU A 318 -0.69 10.97 5.71
N GLN A 319 -1.45 10.42 4.77
CA GLN A 319 -2.88 10.70 4.62
C GLN A 319 -3.69 9.41 4.80
N LEU A 320 -4.33 9.28 5.96
CA LEU A 320 -5.01 8.06 6.39
C LEU A 320 -6.48 8.38 6.63
N THR A 321 -7.36 7.68 5.93
CA THR A 321 -8.80 7.92 5.97
C THR A 321 -9.58 6.62 6.10
N SER A 322 -10.35 6.50 7.19
CA SER A 322 -11.42 5.50 7.29
C SER A 322 -12.78 6.14 7.04
N ASN A 323 -13.59 5.55 6.17
CA ASN A 323 -14.93 5.99 5.81
C ASN A 323 -16.05 5.34 6.65
N GLY A 324 -15.72 4.92 7.87
CA GLY A 324 -16.71 4.55 8.88
C GLY A 324 -16.11 4.10 10.20
N CYS A 325 -16.98 3.92 11.20
CA CYS A 325 -16.70 3.32 12.49
C CYS A 325 -17.82 2.35 12.85
N GLU A 326 -17.63 1.05 12.62
CA GLU A 326 -18.65 0.04 12.84
C GLU A 326 -18.06 -1.33 13.16
N PRO A 327 -18.84 -2.25 13.76
CA PRO A 327 -18.45 -3.64 13.88
C PRO A 327 -18.40 -4.29 12.49
N VAL A 328 -17.27 -4.88 12.16
CA VAL A 328 -17.05 -5.61 10.92
C VAL A 328 -16.77 -7.05 11.27
N SER A 329 -17.60 -7.97 10.76
CA SER A 329 -17.37 -9.39 10.84
C SER A 329 -16.31 -9.83 9.84
N SER A 330 -15.45 -10.76 10.24
CA SER A 330 -14.51 -11.41 9.34
C SER A 330 -14.24 -12.85 9.76
N VAL A 331 -13.89 -13.68 8.77
CA VAL A 331 -13.26 -14.99 8.94
C VAL A 331 -12.00 -14.95 8.12
N GLU A 332 -10.88 -14.82 8.82
CA GLU A 332 -9.62 -14.45 8.18
C GLU A 332 -8.77 -15.69 7.89
N ALA A 333 -8.89 -16.75 8.71
CA ALA A 333 -8.25 -18.04 8.49
C ALA A 333 -9.28 -19.15 8.18
N PRO A 334 -8.94 -20.14 7.33
CA PRO A 334 -9.77 -21.33 7.15
C PRO A 334 -10.03 -22.10 8.46
N ASP A 335 -9.07 -22.05 9.39
CA ASP A 335 -9.18 -22.71 10.70
C ASP A 335 -10.14 -21.97 11.66
N ASP A 336 -10.44 -20.70 11.40
CA ASP A 336 -11.40 -19.89 12.16
C ASP A 336 -12.86 -20.13 11.72
N PHE A 337 -13.05 -20.85 10.61
CA PHE A 337 -14.38 -21.16 10.10
C PHE A 337 -15.05 -22.28 10.89
N ASP A 338 -16.19 -21.96 11.51
CA ASP A 338 -17.13 -22.95 12.02
C ASP A 338 -18.39 -22.95 11.15
N PRO A 339 -18.69 -24.04 10.41
CA PRO A 339 -19.88 -24.12 9.55
C PRO A 339 -21.21 -24.04 10.32
N LYS A 340 -21.17 -24.08 11.66
CA LYS A 340 -22.34 -23.87 12.53
C LYS A 340 -22.55 -22.41 12.94
N VAL A 341 -21.53 -21.56 12.75
CA VAL A 341 -21.59 -20.13 13.04
C VAL A 341 -22.01 -19.42 11.75
N THR A 342 -23.19 -18.81 11.80
CA THR A 342 -23.74 -18.04 10.67
C THR A 342 -23.49 -16.53 10.80
N ASP A 343 -22.95 -16.11 11.95
CA ASP A 343 -22.65 -14.72 12.28
C ASP A 343 -21.29 -14.70 12.99
N PRO A 344 -20.19 -14.52 12.23
CA PRO A 344 -18.84 -14.51 12.78
C PRO A 344 -18.65 -13.40 13.80
N GLU A 345 -17.62 -13.55 14.65
CA GLU A 345 -17.24 -12.47 15.56
C GLU A 345 -16.93 -11.19 14.77
N SER A 346 -17.33 -10.05 15.33
CA SER A 346 -17.11 -8.74 14.73
C SER A 346 -16.20 -7.91 15.60
N GLU A 347 -15.26 -7.23 14.98
CA GLU A 347 -14.41 -6.24 15.63
C GLU A 347 -14.77 -4.83 15.17
N VAL A 348 -14.56 -3.83 16.03
CA VAL A 348 -14.81 -2.44 15.66
C VAL A 348 -13.69 -1.96 14.74
N ARG A 349 -14.03 -1.63 13.50
CA ARG A 349 -13.11 -1.02 12.54
C ARG A 349 -13.39 0.47 12.39
N GLY A 350 -12.38 1.24 12.02
CA GLY A 350 -12.44 2.69 11.88
C GLY A 350 -11.34 3.45 12.63
N ASN A 351 -10.45 2.76 13.34
CA ASN A 351 -9.36 3.37 14.08
C ASN A 351 -8.21 3.71 13.12
N VAL A 352 -7.69 4.92 13.23
CA VAL A 352 -6.57 5.39 12.40
C VAL A 352 -5.42 5.83 13.29
N LYS A 353 -4.25 5.24 13.08
CA LYS A 353 -3.07 5.46 13.93
C LYS A 353 -1.83 5.80 13.12
N VAL A 354 -1.14 6.85 13.55
CA VAL A 354 0.24 7.17 13.16
C VAL A 354 1.13 6.94 14.38
N CYS A 355 2.26 6.28 14.22
CA CYS A 355 3.19 6.07 15.33
C CYS A 355 4.66 6.06 14.90
N ALA A 356 5.57 6.08 15.87
CA ALA A 356 6.95 5.63 15.70
C ALA A 356 7.24 4.43 16.60
N GLY A 357 7.68 3.33 15.99
CA GLY A 357 8.08 2.08 16.63
C GLY A 357 6.96 1.23 17.21
N CYS A 358 5.68 1.47 16.87
CA CYS A 358 4.57 0.69 17.42
C CYS A 358 4.32 -0.66 16.73
N LEU A 359 4.87 -0.85 15.53
CA LEU A 359 4.89 -2.12 14.78
C LEU A 359 6.29 -2.75 14.77
N ALA A 360 7.26 -2.17 15.49
CA ALA A 360 8.64 -2.63 15.52
C ALA A 360 8.76 -4.13 15.85
N GLY A 361 9.46 -4.87 14.98
CA GLY A 361 9.72 -6.29 15.14
C GLY A 361 8.55 -7.21 14.79
N ARG A 362 7.45 -6.68 14.22
CA ARG A 362 6.34 -7.48 13.69
C ARG A 362 6.44 -7.57 12.18
N SER A 363 6.34 -8.79 11.66
CA SER A 363 6.20 -9.06 10.23
C SER A 363 4.76 -8.85 9.77
N CYS A 364 4.52 -8.82 8.45
CA CYS A 364 3.17 -8.81 7.92
C CYS A 364 2.40 -10.07 8.32
N GLU A 365 3.08 -11.21 8.44
CA GLU A 365 2.50 -12.47 8.92
C GLU A 365 2.10 -12.40 10.40
N ASP A 366 2.76 -11.57 11.22
CA ASP A 366 2.36 -11.36 12.61
C ASP A 366 1.18 -10.40 12.74
N LEU A 367 0.98 -9.53 11.74
CA LEU A 367 0.03 -8.42 11.76
C LEU A 367 -1.30 -8.78 11.11
N LEU A 368 -1.23 -9.47 9.98
CA LEU A 368 -2.38 -9.95 9.26
C LEU A 368 -2.82 -11.29 9.87
N PRO A 369 -4.14 -11.48 10.04
CA PRO A 369 -4.67 -12.80 10.33
C PRO A 369 -4.41 -13.74 9.14
N GLY A 370 -4.01 -14.99 9.39
CA GLY A 370 -3.29 -15.84 8.41
C GLY A 370 -4.06 -16.96 7.74
#